data_AF-S2KMF0-F1
#
_entry.id   AF-S2KMF0-F1
#
_cell.length_a   1.000
_cell.length_b   1.000
_cell.length_c   1.000
_cell.angle_alpha   90.00
_cell.angle_beta   90.00
_cell.angle_gamma   90.00
#
_symmetry.space_group_name_H-M   'P 1'
#
loop_
_entity.id
_entity.type
_entity.pdbx_description
1 polymer ?
#
loop_
_entity_poly.entity_id
_entity_poly.type
_entity_poly.pdbx_seq_one_letter_code
_entity_poly.pdbx_strand_id
1 'polypeptide(L)'
;MTIQVTNNAQQEVEVAINEWGTGGDTSFFTLHQGKSEKWDRVDERGFVMAVKHRGAQRPYYVQHQSNINIYDHRVTDHDSIIRTID
;
A
#
# COMPACT_ATOMS: atom_id res chain seq x y z
N MET A 1 -1.53 -15.54 -2.56
CA MET A 1 -0.86 -14.37 -3.16
C MET A 1 -1.50 -13.18 -2.51
N THR A 2 -0.70 -12.34 -1.86
CA THR A 2 -1.18 -11.33 -0.94
C THR A 2 -0.21 -10.16 -0.98
N ILE A 3 -0.75 -8.94 -0.98
CA ILE A 3 0.06 -7.72 -0.83
C ILE A 3 0.23 -7.50 0.67
N GLN A 4 1.47 -7.41 1.13
CA GLN A 4 1.76 -7.03 2.51
C GLN A 4 2.21 -5.57 2.55
N VAL A 5 1.63 -4.77 3.42
CA VAL A 5 2.04 -3.37 3.63
C VAL A 5 2.44 -3.18 5.08
N THR A 6 3.62 -2.62 5.29
CA THR A 6 4.17 -2.32 6.62
C THR A 6 4.41 -0.82 6.75
N ASN A 7 3.92 -0.24 7.84
CA ASN A 7 4.21 1.14 8.19
C ASN A 7 5.49 1.22 9.03
N ASN A 8 6.59 1.66 8.41
CA ASN A 8 7.86 1.98 9.08
C ASN A 8 8.05 3.50 9.26
N ALA A 9 7.05 4.32 8.92
CA ALA A 9 7.05 5.76 9.16
C ALA A 9 6.88 6.06 10.65
N GLN A 10 7.23 7.29 11.06
CA GLN A 10 7.09 7.70 12.45
C GLN A 10 5.64 7.99 12.85
N GLN A 11 4.76 8.19 11.87
CA GLN A 11 3.36 8.52 12.07
C GLN A 11 2.47 7.42 11.51
N GLU A 12 1.21 7.42 11.92
CA GLU A 12 0.22 6.58 11.27
C GLU A 12 0.05 6.98 9.80
N VAL A 13 -0.28 5.97 9.00
CA VAL A 13 -0.60 6.11 7.58
C VAL A 13 -1.94 5.48 7.32
N GLU A 14 -2.68 5.98 6.34
CA GLU A 14 -3.87 5.30 5.86
C GLU A 14 -3.58 4.71 4.48
N VAL A 15 -3.95 3.46 4.27
CA VAL A 15 -3.68 2.74 3.02
C VAL A 15 -4.98 2.17 2.48
N ALA A 16 -5.20 2.35 1.18
CA ALA A 16 -6.27 1.70 0.44
C ALA A 16 -5.67 1.02 -0.79
N ILE A 17 -6.17 -0.17 -1.15
CA ILE A 17 -5.79 -0.88 -2.36
C ILE A 17 -7.05 -1.18 -3.15
N ASN A 18 -7.11 -0.74 -4.41
CA ASN A 18 -8.24 -1.03 -5.27
C ASN A 18 -8.42 -2.55 -5.44
N GLU A 19 -9.53 -2.93 -6.05
CA GLU A 19 -9.73 -4.31 -6.46
C GLU A 19 -10.20 -4.40 -7.91
N TRP A 20 -10.17 -5.63 -8.41
CA TRP A 20 -10.82 -6.01 -9.66
C TRP A 20 -12.04 -6.87 -9.32
N GLY A 21 -13.18 -6.56 -9.93
CA GLY A 21 -14.44 -7.26 -9.68
C GLY A 21 -15.38 -6.46 -8.79
N THR A 22 -16.13 -7.15 -7.93
CA THR A 22 -17.20 -6.59 -7.07
C THR A 22 -17.09 -7.06 -5.62
N GLY A 23 -15.90 -7.48 -5.18
CA GLY A 23 -15.62 -8.03 -3.85
C GLY A 23 -14.99 -6.99 -2.91
N GLY A 24 -14.24 -7.45 -1.90
CA GLY A 24 -13.14 -6.73 -1.21
C GLY A 24 -13.37 -5.31 -0.66
N ASP A 25 -12.88 -5.07 0.55
CA ASP A 25 -12.82 -3.69 1.07
C ASP A 25 -11.74 -2.89 0.33
N THR A 26 -12.10 -1.68 -0.11
CA THR A 26 -11.22 -0.70 -0.77
C THR A 26 -11.15 0.62 0.01
N SER A 27 -11.75 0.66 1.20
CA SER A 27 -11.68 1.78 2.13
C SER A 27 -10.25 1.97 2.64
N PHE A 28 -9.96 3.18 3.11
CA PHE A 28 -8.72 3.45 3.80
C PHE A 28 -8.66 2.71 5.13
N PHE A 29 -7.56 1.99 5.35
CA PHE A 29 -7.24 1.31 6.59
C PHE A 29 -6.08 2.01 7.29
N THR A 30 -6.24 2.31 8.58
CA THR A 30 -5.21 2.97 9.39
C THR A 30 -4.15 1.97 9.86
N LEU A 31 -2.90 2.23 9.50
CA LEU A 31 -1.73 1.49 9.96
C LEU A 31 -0.91 2.35 10.92
N HIS A 32 -0.89 1.95 12.20
CA HIS A 32 0.02 2.54 13.18
C HIS A 32 1.48 2.15 12.91
N GLN A 33 2.42 2.92 13.48
CA GLN A 33 3.85 2.66 13.34
C GLN A 33 4.22 1.21 13.75
N GLY A 34 5.03 0.57 12.92
CA GLY A 34 5.51 -0.80 13.10
C GLY A 34 4.46 -1.88 12.86
N LYS A 35 3.24 -1.53 12.42
CA LYS A 35 2.19 -2.49 12.07
C LYS A 35 2.21 -2.80 10.58
N SER A 36 1.73 -4.00 10.28
CA SER A 36 1.53 -4.48 8.91
C SER A 36 0.11 -4.98 8.73
N GLU A 37 -0.39 -4.85 7.52
CA GLU A 37 -1.67 -5.42 7.09
C GLU A 37 -1.48 -6.13 5.74
N LYS A 38 -2.39 -7.07 5.45
CA LYS A 38 -2.39 -7.91 4.27
C LYS A 38 -3.68 -7.72 3.48
N TRP A 39 -3.52 -7.51 2.18
CA TRP A 39 -4.64 -7.45 1.25
C TRP A 39 -4.61 -8.66 0.33
N ASP A 40 -5.67 -9.46 0.41
CA ASP A 40 -5.89 -10.55 -0.52
C ASP A 40 -6.31 -9.98 -1.88
N ARG A 41 -5.31 -9.94 -2.77
CA ARG A 41 -5.35 -9.38 -4.11
C ARG A 41 -4.54 -10.32 -4.98
N VAL A 42 -5.21 -11.05 -5.87
CA VAL A 42 -4.63 -12.19 -6.61
C VAL A 42 -4.53 -11.95 -8.12
N ASP A 43 -5.04 -10.84 -8.63
CA ASP A 43 -5.02 -10.51 -10.05
C ASP A 43 -3.61 -10.09 -10.51
N GLU A 44 -3.16 -10.66 -11.63
CA GLU A 44 -1.81 -10.47 -12.16
C GLU A 44 -1.59 -9.10 -12.84
N ARG A 45 -2.68 -8.38 -13.18
CA ARG A 45 -2.60 -7.04 -13.79
C ARG A 45 -2.02 -5.97 -12.86
N GLY A 46 -1.91 -6.27 -11.57
CA GLY A 46 -1.51 -5.33 -10.55
C GLY A 46 -2.65 -4.43 -10.09
N PHE A 47 -2.31 -3.54 -9.16
CA PHE A 47 -3.25 -2.74 -8.38
C PHE A 47 -2.69 -1.33 -8.15
N VAL A 48 -3.60 -0.42 -7.82
CA VAL A 48 -3.32 0.92 -7.32
C VAL A 48 -3.47 0.92 -5.81
N MET A 49 -2.38 1.21 -5.13
CA MET A 49 -2.35 1.47 -3.69
C MET A 49 -2.29 2.98 -3.45
N ALA A 50 -3.28 3.53 -2.76
CA ALA A 50 -3.24 4.90 -2.26
C ALA A 50 -2.69 4.93 -0.84
N VAL A 51 -1.69 5.77 -0.59
CA VAL A 51 -1.14 6.02 0.74
C VAL A 51 -1.40 7.47 1.14
N LYS A 52 -2.09 7.67 2.27
CA LYS A 52 -2.20 8.96 2.94
C LYS A 52 -1.17 9.03 4.06
N HIS A 53 -0.34 10.05 4.02
CA HIS A 53 0.68 10.31 5.04
C HIS A 53 0.99 11.81 5.09
N ARG A 54 1.01 12.40 6.30
CA ARG A 54 1.30 13.83 6.53
C ARG A 54 0.43 14.79 5.68
N GLY A 55 -0.85 14.48 5.53
CA GLY A 55 -1.80 15.29 4.77
C GLY A 55 -1.66 15.19 3.24
N ALA A 56 -0.75 14.36 2.72
CA ALA A 56 -0.63 14.07 1.30
C ALA A 56 -1.18 12.68 0.99
N GLN A 57 -1.91 12.55 -0.12
CA GLN A 57 -2.32 11.26 -0.69
C GLN A 57 -1.51 11.00 -1.96
N ARG A 58 -0.84 9.85 -2.04
CA ARG A 58 -0.03 9.47 -3.20
C ARG A 58 -0.40 8.05 -3.66
N PRO A 59 -0.71 7.84 -4.95
CA PRO A 59 -0.97 6.52 -5.51
C PRO A 59 0.33 5.84 -5.96
N TYR A 60 0.37 4.52 -5.87
CA TYR A 60 1.49 3.67 -6.28
C TYR A 60 0.96 2.44 -7.02
N TYR A 61 1.72 1.97 -8.01
CA TYR A 61 1.47 0.67 -8.63
C TYR A 61 2.09 -0.44 -7.78
N VAL A 62 1.33 -1.51 -7.52
CA VAL A 62 1.77 -2.68 -6.75
C VAL A 62 1.27 -3.98 -7.40
N GLN A 63 1.97 -5.08 -7.18
CA GLN A 63 1.62 -6.41 -7.70
C GLN A 63 1.07 -7.31 -6.59
N HIS A 64 0.35 -8.37 -6.96
CA HIS A 64 -0.28 -9.35 -6.05
C HIS A 64 0.68 -10.09 -5.08
N GLN A 65 1.99 -9.87 -5.19
CA GLN A 65 3.03 -10.40 -4.29
C GLN A 65 3.93 -9.30 -3.71
N SER A 66 3.56 -8.03 -3.86
CA SER A 66 4.36 -6.91 -3.35
C SER A 66 4.49 -6.94 -1.83
N ASN A 67 5.68 -6.55 -1.36
CA ASN A 67 6.00 -6.35 0.05
C ASN A 67 6.34 -4.88 0.27
N ILE A 68 5.32 -4.09 0.60
CA ILE A 68 5.40 -2.65 0.66
C ILE A 68 5.90 -2.20 2.04
N ASN A 69 6.93 -1.36 2.06
CA ASN A 69 7.40 -0.68 3.26
C ASN A 69 7.26 0.84 3.08
N ILE A 70 6.45 1.46 3.94
CA ILE A 70 6.22 2.91 3.93
C ILE A 70 7.14 3.55 4.96
N TYR A 71 7.93 4.53 4.54
CA TYR A 71 8.78 5.37 5.38
C TYR A 71 8.37 6.84 5.23
N ASP A 72 8.92 7.71 6.07
CA ASP A 72 8.58 9.14 6.08
C ASP A 72 8.74 9.84 4.72
N HIS A 73 9.72 9.42 3.92
CA HIS A 73 10.13 10.09 2.68
C HIS A 73 10.21 9.17 1.46
N ARG A 74 9.84 7.89 1.60
CA ARG A 74 9.89 6.92 0.49
C ARG A 74 8.95 5.75 0.76
N VAL A 75 8.56 5.09 -0.32
CA VAL A 75 7.89 3.78 -0.28
C VAL A 75 8.76 2.81 -1.06
N THR A 76 8.94 1.60 -0.55
CA THR A 76 9.64 0.52 -1.25
C THR A 76 8.72 -0.67 -1.48
N ASP A 77 8.98 -1.40 -2.55
CA ASP A 77 8.46 -2.76 -2.77
C ASP A 77 9.63 -3.75 -2.68
N HIS A 78 9.52 -4.69 -1.75
CA HIS A 78 10.59 -5.53 -1.21
C HIS A 78 11.72 -4.68 -0.62
N ASP A 79 12.61 -4.14 -1.46
CA ASP A 79 13.69 -3.22 -1.09
C ASP A 79 13.91 -2.11 -2.13
N SER A 80 13.16 -2.13 -3.23
CA SER A 80 13.30 -1.17 -4.33
C SER A 80 12.36 0.02 -4.12
N ILE A 81 12.89 1.25 -4.22
CA ILE A 81 12.06 2.46 -4.14
C ILE A 81 11.09 2.49 -5.32
N ILE A 82 9.80 2.61 -5.02
CA ILE A 82 8.75 2.83 -6.01
C ILE A 82 8.34 4.31 -6.03
N ARG A 83 7.95 4.80 -7.20
CA ARG A 83 7.49 6.17 -7.41
C ARG A 83 5.98 6.21 -7.48
N THR A 84 5.42 7.39 -7.27
CA THR A 84 3.99 7.61 -7.46
C THR A 84 3.65 7.44 -8.93
N ILE A 85 2.42 7.05 -9.21
CA ILE A 85 1.86 7.09 -10.56
C ILE A 85 1.03 8.37 -10.71
N ASP A 86 1.10 9.01 -11.88
CA ASP A 86 0.35 10.23 -12.20
C ASP A 86 -0.89 9.91 -13.05
#